data_AF-A0A173RDC9-F1
#
_entry.id   AF-A0A173RDC9-F1
#
_cell.length_a   1.000
_cell.length_b   1.000
_cell.length_c   1.000
_cell.angle_alpha   90.00
_cell.angle_beta   90.00
_cell.angle_gamma   90.00
#
_symmetry.space_group_name_H-M   'P 1'
#
loop_
_entity.id
_entity.type
_entity.pdbx_description
1 polymer ?
#
loop_
_entity_poly.entity_id
_entity_poly.type
_entity_poly.pdbx_seq_one_letter_code
_entity_poly.pdbx_strand_id
1 'polypeptide(L)'
;MKLCEYCMAEFEPKRPDQKYCRPKCARRYAQFKNFKKAGRTVYTRICPKCGRLFMTIDERKVDCQDCIGIDIKERLRKPKKKDDAIKAVNHMARASGMSYGKFVAQMSMEPLERK
;
A
#
# COMPACT_ATOMS: atom_id res chain seq x y z
N MET A 1 27.45 7.15 9.89
CA MET A 1 26.50 6.92 8.77
C MET A 1 27.06 5.84 7.86
N LYS A 2 26.21 4.93 7.32
CA LYS A 2 26.59 3.90 6.33
C LYS A 2 25.63 3.91 5.15
N LEU A 3 26.11 3.47 3.98
CA LEU A 3 25.27 3.25 2.81
C LEU A 3 24.75 1.81 2.80
N CYS A 4 23.46 1.63 2.48
CA CYS A 4 22.89 0.31 2.34
C CYS A 4 23.40 -0.39 1.07
N GLU A 5 23.95 -1.60 1.20
CA GLU A 5 24.46 -2.38 0.06
C GLU A 5 23.41 -2.74 -1.02
N TYR A 6 22.12 -2.63 -0.69
CA TYR A 6 21.02 -2.92 -1.64
C TYR A 6 20.47 -1.66 -2.32
N CYS A 7 20.07 -0.66 -1.55
CA CYS A 7 19.35 0.51 -2.08
C CYS A 7 20.18 1.80 -2.10
N MET A 8 21.43 1.74 -1.63
CA MET A 8 22.34 2.87 -1.44
C MET A 8 21.79 4.03 -0.60
N ALA A 9 20.69 3.82 0.12
CA ALA A 9 20.21 4.82 1.07
C ALA A 9 21.17 4.91 2.25
N GLU A 10 21.44 6.13 2.69
CA GLU A 10 22.12 6.41 3.95
C GLU A 10 21.27 5.95 5.12
N PHE A 11 21.92 5.35 6.12
CA PHE A 11 21.27 4.97 7.36
C PHE A 11 22.25 4.95 8.54
N GLU A 12 21.69 5.02 9.74
CA GLU A 12 22.41 4.83 10.98
C GLU A 12 22.37 3.34 11.38
N PRO A 13 23.51 2.65 11.40
CA PRO A 13 23.56 1.24 11.74
C PRO A 13 23.37 1.03 13.26
N LYS A 14 22.53 0.07 13.64
CA LYS A 14 22.34 -0.34 15.05
C LYS A 14 23.45 -1.27 15.55
N ARG A 15 24.19 -1.89 14.62
CA ARG A 15 25.31 -2.79 14.88
C ARG A 15 26.45 -2.49 13.92
N PRO A 16 27.72 -2.67 14.34
CA PRO A 16 28.87 -2.35 13.49
C PRO A 16 28.89 -3.16 12.18
N ASP A 17 28.39 -4.39 12.18
CA ASP A 17 28.31 -5.30 11.03
C ASP A 17 27.05 -5.11 10.15
N GLN A 18 26.16 -4.18 10.50
CA GLN A 18 24.91 -3.99 9.77
C GLN A 18 25.15 -3.41 8.37
N LYS A 19 24.84 -4.19 7.34
CA LYS A 19 25.04 -3.85 5.91
C LYS A 19 23.83 -3.20 5.23
N TYR A 20 22.65 -3.37 5.81
CA TYR A 20 21.39 -2.96 5.19
C TYR A 20 20.58 -2.05 6.09
N CYS A 21 19.96 -1.02 5.50
CA CYS A 21 19.14 -0.07 6.24
C CYS A 21 17.88 -0.71 6.85
N ARG A 22 17.37 -1.80 6.25
CA ARG A 22 16.14 -2.49 6.68
C ARG A 22 16.24 -3.99 6.39
N PRO A 23 15.56 -4.87 7.16
CA PRO A 23 15.51 -6.31 6.89
C PRO A 23 15.03 -6.67 5.47
N LYS A 24 14.11 -5.86 4.93
CA LYS A 24 13.61 -6.00 3.56
C LYS A 24 14.70 -5.87 2.50
N CYS A 25 15.68 -4.98 2.73
CA CYS A 25 16.82 -4.79 1.83
C CYS A 25 17.76 -5.99 1.86
N ALA A 26 18.03 -6.53 3.06
CA ALA A 26 18.83 -7.75 3.21
C ALA A 26 18.21 -8.94 2.46
N ARG A 27 16.90 -9.18 2.68
CA ARG A 27 16.17 -10.28 2.03
C ARG A 27 16.15 -10.14 0.50
N ARG A 28 15.92 -8.93 -0.02
CA ARG A 28 15.92 -8.69 -1.47
C ARG A 28 17.30 -8.91 -2.08
N TYR A 29 18.34 -8.38 -1.46
CA TYR A 29 19.70 -8.56 -1.96
C TYR A 29 20.08 -10.05 -2.03
N ALA A 30 19.77 -10.83 -0.98
CA ALA A 30 19.96 -12.28 -0.99
C ALA A 30 19.17 -12.97 -2.11
N GLN A 31 17.91 -12.59 -2.31
CA GLN A 31 17.06 -13.12 -3.38
C GLN A 31 17.68 -12.87 -4.77
N PHE A 32 18.14 -11.64 -5.04
CA PHE A 32 18.76 -11.31 -6.33
C PHE A 32 20.13 -11.95 -6.52
N LYS A 33 20.89 -12.17 -5.44
CA LYS A 33 22.10 -13.02 -5.50
C LYS A 33 21.76 -14.44 -5.94
N ASN A 34 20.70 -15.03 -5.42
CA ASN A 34 20.27 -16.38 -5.83
C ASN A 34 19.78 -16.40 -7.28
N PHE A 35 19.07 -15.37 -7.75
CA PHE A 35 18.69 -15.25 -9.15
C PHE A 35 19.89 -15.16 -10.09
N LYS A 36 20.92 -14.38 -9.74
CA LYS A 36 22.18 -14.35 -10.49
C LYS A 36 22.85 -15.71 -10.53
N LYS A 37 22.91 -16.43 -9.40
CA LYS A 37 23.46 -17.79 -9.32
C LYS A 37 22.68 -18.79 -10.18
N ALA A 38 21.37 -18.61 -10.29
CA ALA A 38 20.48 -19.42 -11.13
C ALA A 38 20.49 -19.01 -12.61
N GLY A 39 21.41 -18.13 -13.05
CA GLY A 39 21.52 -17.70 -14.44
C GLY A 39 20.43 -16.73 -14.90
N ARG A 40 19.62 -16.17 -13.99
CA ARG A 40 18.62 -15.16 -14.36
C ARG A 40 19.27 -13.79 -14.50
N THR A 41 18.89 -13.06 -15.55
CA THR A 41 19.26 -11.65 -15.71
C THR A 41 18.64 -10.82 -14.60
N VAL A 42 19.47 -10.08 -13.87
CA VAL A 42 19.03 -9.15 -12.84
C VAL A 42 19.49 -7.75 -13.22
N TYR A 43 18.51 -6.88 -13.46
CA TYR A 43 18.72 -5.49 -13.78
C TYR A 43 18.83 -4.67 -12.51
N THR A 44 19.82 -3.77 -12.46
CA THR A 44 19.98 -2.77 -11.41
C THR A 44 19.58 -1.40 -11.98
N ARG A 45 18.65 -0.70 -11.34
CA ARG A 45 18.11 0.59 -11.81
C ARG A 45 17.89 1.58 -10.68
N ILE A 46 17.83 2.86 -11.02
CA ILE A 46 17.47 3.95 -10.11
C ILE A 46 15.96 4.19 -10.23
N CYS A 47 15.24 4.20 -9.11
CA CYS A 47 13.81 4.49 -9.11
C CYS A 47 13.57 5.99 -9.37
N PRO A 48 12.79 6.38 -10.39
CA PRO A 48 12.54 7.79 -10.70
C PRO A 48 11.73 8.50 -9.60
N LYS A 49 10.93 7.75 -8.82
CA LYS A 49 10.08 8.31 -7.77
C LYS A 49 10.81 8.62 -6.46
N CYS A 50 11.88 7.90 -6.14
CA CYS A 50 12.56 8.04 -4.85
C CYS A 50 14.09 8.12 -4.92
N GLY A 51 14.67 8.09 -6.12
CA GLY A 51 16.13 8.18 -6.34
C GLY A 51 16.94 6.98 -5.85
N ARG A 52 16.31 5.97 -5.24
CA ARG A 52 17.01 4.80 -4.69
C ARG A 52 17.29 3.76 -5.76
N LEU A 53 18.43 3.10 -5.61
CA LEU A 53 18.73 1.90 -6.39
C LEU A 53 17.82 0.74 -5.98
N PHE A 54 17.44 -0.06 -6.97
CA PHE A 54 16.74 -1.30 -6.77
C PHE A 54 17.13 -2.32 -7.85
N MET A 55 16.89 -3.59 -7.55
CA MET A 55 17.10 -4.69 -8.48
C MET A 55 15.76 -5.27 -8.93
N THR A 56 15.72 -5.81 -10.15
CA THR A 56 14.54 -6.44 -10.74
C THR A 56 14.94 -7.53 -11.74
N ILE A 57 14.09 -8.55 -11.89
CA ILE A 57 14.21 -9.56 -12.97
C ILE A 57 13.40 -9.17 -14.21
N ASP A 58 12.50 -8.21 -14.05
CA ASP A 58 11.67 -7.68 -15.12
C ASP A 58 12.38 -6.46 -15.73
N GLU A 59 12.69 -6.57 -17.02
CA GLU A 59 13.34 -5.53 -17.82
C GLU A 59 12.45 -4.30 -18.02
N ARG A 60 11.13 -4.43 -17.98
CA ARG A 60 10.20 -3.30 -18.18
C ARG A 60 9.98 -2.51 -16.90
N LYS A 61 10.39 -3.05 -15.75
CA LYS A 61 10.19 -2.42 -14.45
C LYS A 61 11.11 -1.20 -14.29
N VAL A 62 10.50 -0.04 -14.05
CA VAL A 62 11.19 1.26 -13.92
C VAL A 62 11.21 1.79 -12.50
N ASP A 63 10.22 1.43 -11.68
CA ASP A 63 10.10 1.90 -10.30
C ASP A 63 10.34 0.78 -9.27
N CYS A 64 10.81 1.19 -8.10
CA CYS A 64 11.07 0.26 -7.03
C CYS A 64 9.75 -0.26 -6.44
N GLN A 65 9.79 -1.49 -5.93
CA GLN A 65 8.62 -2.16 -5.35
C GLN A 65 8.00 -1.40 -4.17
N ASP A 66 8.75 -0.52 -3.51
CA ASP A 66 8.22 0.29 -2.41
C ASP A 66 7.33 1.43 -2.95
N CYS A 67 7.71 2.04 -4.08
CA CYS A 67 6.91 3.05 -4.75
C CYS A 67 5.69 2.44 -5.47
N ILE A 68 5.84 1.28 -6.13
CA ILE A 68 4.70 0.57 -6.75
C ILE A 68 3.62 0.23 -5.72
N GLY A 69 4.05 -0.22 -4.52
CA GLY A 69 3.11 -0.57 -3.46
C GLY A 69 2.28 0.61 -2.96
N ILE A 70 2.78 1.85 -3.11
CA ILE A 70 2.03 3.07 -2.76
C ILE A 70 0.95 3.32 -3.81
N ASP A 71 1.32 3.35 -5.10
CA ASP A 71 0.35 3.55 -6.20
C ASP A 71 -0.80 2.52 -6.16
N ILE A 72 -0.48 1.24 -5.94
CA ILE A 72 -1.50 0.19 -5.85
C ILE A 72 -2.42 0.45 -4.64
N LYS A 73 -1.85 0.81 -3.48
CA LYS A 73 -2.65 1.16 -2.29
C LYS A 73 -3.54 2.37 -2.53
N GLU A 74 -3.06 3.38 -3.24
CA GLU A 74 -3.85 4.57 -3.57
C GLU A 74 -4.99 4.25 -4.54
N ARG A 75 -4.74 3.45 -5.58
CA ARG A 75 -5.79 2.99 -6.51
C ARG A 75 -6.85 2.14 -5.82
N LEU A 76 -6.44 1.31 -4.86
CA LEU A 76 -7.34 0.42 -4.11
C LEU A 76 -8.05 1.12 -2.93
N ARG A 77 -7.70 2.37 -2.60
CA ARG A 77 -8.46 3.12 -1.59
C ARG A 77 -9.86 3.39 -2.14
N LYS A 78 -10.85 2.61 -1.68
CA LYS A 78 -12.26 2.91 -1.92
C LYS A 78 -12.58 4.33 -1.42
N PRO A 79 -13.37 5.13 -2.16
CA PRO A 79 -13.80 6.44 -1.69
C PRO A 79 -14.66 6.26 -0.44
N LYS A 80 -14.19 6.81 0.69
CA LYS A 80 -14.86 6.74 2.01
C LYS A 80 -16.31 7.27 2.00
N LYS A 81 -16.68 8.10 1.01
CA LYS A 81 -17.99 8.76 0.93
C LYS A 81 -19.20 7.81 1.02
N LYS A 82 -19.14 6.62 0.39
CA LYS A 82 -20.25 5.64 0.47
C LYS A 82 -20.33 4.96 1.84
N ASP A 83 -19.19 4.67 2.46
CA ASP A 83 -19.14 4.03 3.76
C ASP A 83 -19.59 4.97 4.89
N ASP A 84 -19.27 6.26 4.79
CA ASP A 84 -19.67 7.28 5.77
C ASP A 84 -21.19 7.56 5.71
N ALA A 85 -21.78 7.59 4.51
CA ALA A 85 -23.23 7.71 4.35
C ALA A 85 -23.99 6.51 4.96
N ILE A 86 -23.52 5.28 4.71
CA ILE A 86 -24.12 4.07 5.29
C ILE A 86 -23.97 4.05 6.82
N LYS A 87 -22.84 4.52 7.36
CA LYS A 87 -22.65 4.66 8.81
C LYS A 87 -23.60 5.69 9.41
N ALA A 88 -23.79 6.83 8.75
CA ALA A 88 -24.73 7.86 9.19
C ALA A 88 -26.17 7.32 9.26
N VAL A 89 -26.62 6.62 8.21
CA VAL A 89 -27.96 6.01 8.17
C VAL A 89 -28.11 4.92 9.24
N ASN A 90 -27.08 4.10 9.47
CA ASN A 90 -27.09 3.12 10.56
C ASN A 90 -27.16 3.78 11.95
N HIS A 91 -26.46 4.89 12.16
CA HIS A 91 -26.52 5.62 13.41
C HIS A 91 -27.92 6.19 13.65
N MET A 92 -28.53 6.79 12.63
CA MET A 92 -29.91 7.27 12.70
C MET A 92 -30.90 6.15 12.98
N ALA A 93 -30.80 5.01 12.27
CA ALA A 93 -31.63 3.84 12.52
C ALA A 93 -31.54 3.36 13.98
N ARG A 94 -30.32 3.25 14.52
CA ARG A 94 -30.09 2.87 15.93
C ARG A 94 -30.64 3.89 16.92
N ALA A 95 -30.44 5.18 16.66
CA ALA A 95 -30.97 6.26 17.50
C ALA A 95 -32.51 6.24 17.53
N SER A 96 -33.14 5.84 16.43
CA SER A 96 -34.59 5.64 16.33
C SER A 96 -35.06 4.27 16.87
N GLY A 97 -34.16 3.43 17.41
CA GLY A 97 -34.51 2.10 17.92
C GLY A 97 -34.92 1.09 16.82
N MET A 98 -34.56 1.36 15.57
CA MET A 98 -34.95 0.57 14.41
C MET A 98 -33.76 -0.15 13.78
N SER A 99 -34.04 -1.26 13.09
CA SER A 99 -33.05 -1.88 12.23
C SER A 99 -32.83 -1.03 10.97
N TYR A 100 -31.65 -1.11 10.37
CA TYR A 100 -31.30 -0.38 9.15
C TYR A 100 -32.35 -0.54 8.06
N GLY A 101 -32.77 -1.77 7.76
CA GLY A 101 -33.76 -2.05 6.73
C GLY A 101 -35.12 -1.41 7.02
N LYS A 102 -35.55 -1.43 8.29
CA LYS A 102 -36.81 -0.81 8.71
C LYS A 102 -36.77 0.71 8.61
N PHE A 103 -35.66 1.32 9.04
CA PHE A 103 -35.44 2.76 8.98
C PHE A 103 -35.42 3.29 7.53
N VAL A 104 -34.70 2.60 6.64
CA VAL A 104 -34.65 2.99 5.22
C VAL A 104 -36.02 2.86 4.56
N ALA A 105 -36.76 1.78 4.83
CA ALA A 105 -38.11 1.59 4.29
C ALA A 105 -39.06 2.71 4.73
N GLN A 106 -38.99 3.15 6.00
CA GLN A 106 -39.82 4.22 6.51
C GLN A 106 -39.49 5.58 5.87
N MET A 107 -38.21 5.95 5.75
CA MET A 107 -37.81 7.19 5.06
C MET A 107 -38.23 7.20 3.58
N SER A 108 -38.33 6.02 2.95
CA SER A 108 -38.77 5.89 1.56
C SER A 108 -40.27 6.11 1.38
N MET A 109 -41.06 6.01 2.46
CA MET A 109 -42.53 6.11 2.46
C MET A 109 -43.04 7.50 2.85
N GLU A 110 -42.23 8.32 3.56
CA GLU A 110 -42.56 9.70 3.93
C GLU A 110 -42.98 10.65 2.77
N PRO A 111 -42.66 10.42 1.47
CA PRO A 111 -43.16 11.28 0.40
C PRO A 111 -44.62 11.04 -0.01
N LEU A 112 -45.28 9.95 0.42
CA LEU A 112 -46.60 9.53 -0.10
C LEU A 112 -47.79 10.05 0.71
N GLU A 113 -47.56 10.66 1.88
CA GLU A 113 -48.63 11.23 2.70
C GLU A 113 -48.85 12.73 2.41
N ARG A 114 -49.26 13.07 1.18
CA ARG A 114 -49.92 14.36 0.89
C ARG A 114 -50.96 14.24 -0.23
N LYS A 115 -52.18 13.87 0.14
CA LYS A 115 -53.39 14.70 0.04
C LYS A 115 -54.59 13.98 0.63
#